data_AF-A0A0K8RIS6-F1
#
_entry.id   AF-A0A0K8RIS6-F1
#
_cell.length_a   1.000
_cell.length_b   1.000
_cell.length_c   1.000
_cell.angle_alpha   90.00
_cell.angle_beta   90.00
_cell.angle_gamma   90.00
#
_symmetry.space_group_name_H-M   'P 1'
#
loop_
_entity.id
_entity.type
_entity.pdbx_description
1 polymer ?
#
loop_
_entity_poly.entity_id
_entity_poly.type
_entity_poly.pdbx_seq_one_letter_code
_entity_poly.pdbx_strand_id
1 'polypeptide(L)'
;MNVILSQDAACSQRNMQLKTYHVIPMTSRLGLIEWIENTFTLKDLLLSNMSQEEKIAYTSDPKAPPFEYRDWLRKVSGKHDIGAYMLMYKKASRTETVSSFRRRESRVPAGLLKTSPS
;
A
#
# COMPACT_ATOMS: atom_id res chain seq x y z
N MET A 1 -19.12 11.65 -12.01
CA MET A 1 -19.35 10.64 -10.96
C MET A 1 -20.05 11.23 -9.74
N ASN A 2 -19.57 12.34 -9.16
CA ASN A 2 -20.23 12.98 -8.00
C ASN A 2 -21.70 13.34 -8.25
N VAL A 3 -22.06 13.72 -9.47
CA VAL A 3 -23.46 13.97 -9.87
C VAL A 3 -24.35 12.75 -9.59
N ILE A 4 -23.88 11.54 -9.89
CA ILE A 4 -24.64 10.30 -9.65
C ILE A 4 -24.80 10.07 -8.14
N LEU A 5 -23.72 10.27 -7.37
CA LEU A 5 -23.75 10.12 -5.90
C LEU A 5 -24.66 11.15 -5.22
N SER A 6 -24.76 12.37 -5.76
CA SER A 6 -25.64 13.41 -5.22
C SER A 6 -27.12 13.20 -5.56
N GLN A 7 -27.43 12.45 -6.62
CA GLN A 7 -28.81 12.17 -7.04
C GLN A 7 -29.42 10.99 -6.27
N ASP A 8 -28.60 10.10 -5.72
CA ASP A 8 -29.07 9.02 -4.85
C ASP A 8 -29.28 9.51 -3.41
N ALA A 9 -30.49 9.33 -2.89
CA ALA A 9 -30.86 9.80 -1.56
C ALA A 9 -30.01 9.15 -0.45
N ALA A 10 -29.71 7.85 -0.55
CA ALA A 10 -28.95 7.15 0.47
C ALA A 10 -27.47 7.58 0.48
N CYS A 11 -26.89 7.91 -0.68
CA CYS A 11 -25.54 8.46 -0.81
C CYS A 11 -25.48 9.91 -0.32
N SER A 12 -26.42 10.75 -0.73
CA SER A 12 -26.46 12.16 -0.33
C SER A 12 -26.67 12.33 1.18
N GLN A 13 -27.52 11.51 1.80
CA GLN A 13 -27.73 11.51 3.27
C GLN A 13 -26.44 11.19 4.04
N ARG A 14 -25.53 10.40 3.46
CA ARG A 14 -24.23 10.04 4.03
C ARG A 14 -23.09 10.96 3.59
N ASN A 15 -23.40 12.04 2.86
CA ASN A 15 -22.43 12.97 2.28
C ASN A 15 -21.33 12.27 1.46
N MET A 16 -21.70 11.21 0.72
CA MET A 16 -20.76 10.46 -0.11
C MET A 16 -20.37 11.28 -1.33
N GLN A 17 -19.10 11.65 -1.41
CA GLN A 17 -18.53 12.39 -2.53
C GLN A 17 -17.09 11.96 -2.79
N LEU A 18 -16.68 11.99 -4.05
CA LEU A 18 -15.28 11.87 -4.44
C LEU A 18 -14.62 13.24 -4.36
N LYS A 19 -13.47 13.33 -3.71
CA LYS A 19 -12.58 14.49 -3.80
C LYS A 19 -11.95 14.49 -5.19
N THR A 20 -12.22 15.53 -5.99
CA THR A 20 -11.65 15.72 -7.34
C THR A 20 -10.67 16.87 -7.33
N TYR A 21 -9.60 16.75 -8.12
CA TYR A 21 -8.60 17.79 -8.35
C TYR A 21 -8.43 18.01 -9.85
N HIS A 22 -7.96 19.19 -10.26
CA HIS A 22 -7.83 19.57 -11.66
C HIS A 22 -6.56 18.99 -12.29
N VAL A 23 -6.68 18.57 -13.54
CA VAL A 23 -5.56 18.19 -14.41
C VAL A 23 -5.72 18.95 -15.72
N ILE A 24 -4.71 19.74 -16.08
CA ILE A 24 -4.72 20.60 -17.27
C ILE A 24 -3.58 20.15 -18.20
N PRO A 25 -3.86 19.35 -19.25
CA PRO A 25 -2.86 19.03 -20.25
C PRO A 25 -2.55 20.28 -21.08
N MET A 26 -1.27 20.59 -21.28
CA MET A 26 -0.81 21.70 -22.12
C MET A 26 -0.30 21.20 -23.47
N THR A 27 0.34 20.02 -23.50
CA THR A 27 0.74 19.31 -24.71
C THR A 27 0.59 17.79 -24.49
N SER A 28 0.96 16.97 -25.47
CA SER A 28 0.96 15.51 -25.34
C SER A 28 1.95 14.96 -24.30
N ARG A 29 2.93 15.76 -23.85
CA ARG A 29 3.98 15.34 -22.90
C ARG A 29 4.13 16.27 -21.69
N LEU A 30 3.27 17.27 -21.57
CA LEU A 30 3.36 18.28 -20.51
C LEU A 30 1.96 18.69 -20.05
N GLY A 31 1.78 18.84 -18.74
CA GLY A 31 0.55 19.33 -18.13
C GLY A 31 0.77 19.78 -16.70
N LEU A 32 -0.28 20.35 -16.11
CA LEU A 32 -0.35 20.81 -14.73
C LEU A 32 -1.33 19.94 -13.94
N ILE A 33 -1.01 19.70 -12.67
CA ILE A 33 -1.87 18.98 -11.73
C ILE A 33 -2.06 19.90 -10.52
N GLU A 34 -3.31 20.03 -10.08
CA GLU A 34 -3.64 20.78 -8.87
C GLU A 34 -2.95 20.16 -7.66
N TRP A 35 -2.26 21.01 -6.89
CA TRP A 35 -1.66 20.64 -5.62
C TRP A 35 -2.68 20.83 -4.49
N ILE A 36 -3.03 19.76 -3.79
CA ILE A 36 -3.94 19.81 -2.66
C ILE A 36 -3.14 20.01 -1.38
N GLU A 37 -3.26 21.20 -0.81
CA GLU A 37 -2.56 21.57 0.43
C GLU A 37 -2.92 20.66 1.61
N ASN A 38 -1.97 20.55 2.55
CA ASN A 38 -2.10 19.75 3.77
C ASN A 38 -2.43 18.26 3.51
N THR A 39 -1.91 17.71 2.41
CA THR A 39 -1.97 16.28 2.14
C THR A 39 -0.59 15.65 2.26
N PHE A 40 -0.56 14.40 2.70
CA PHE A 40 0.64 13.56 2.74
C PHE A 40 0.32 12.22 2.08
N THR A 41 1.35 11.51 1.61
CA THR A 41 1.12 10.16 1.09
C THR A 41 0.77 9.21 2.23
N LEU A 42 -0.07 8.21 1.96
CA LEU A 42 -0.42 7.20 2.97
C LEU A 42 0.82 6.47 3.50
N LYS A 43 1.84 6.26 2.66
CA LYS A 43 3.11 5.66 3.07
C LYS A 43 3.79 6.52 4.14
N ASP A 44 3.88 7.82 3.91
CA ASP A 44 4.58 8.73 4.83
C ASP A 44 3.82 8.84 6.16
N LEU A 45 2.48 8.87 6.15
CA LEU A 45 1.67 8.81 7.37
C LEU A 45 1.92 7.53 8.18
N LEU A 46 1.90 6.38 7.52
CA LEU A 46 2.12 5.11 8.20
C LEU A 46 3.53 5.03 8.80
N LEU A 47 4.52 5.54 8.07
CA LEU A 47 5.90 5.60 8.54
C LEU A 47 6.10 6.66 9.62
N SER A 48 5.38 7.79 9.61
CA SER A 48 5.49 8.81 10.66
C SER A 48 5.02 8.28 12.00
N ASN A 49 4.01 7.42 12.01
CA ASN A 49 3.38 6.88 13.22
C ASN A 49 4.11 5.71 13.88
N MET A 50 5.05 5.08 13.18
CA MET A 50 5.91 4.07 13.79
C MET A 50 6.87 4.71 14.79
N SER A 51 7.23 3.99 15.86
CA SER A 51 8.37 4.36 16.70
C SER A 51 9.67 4.32 15.91
N GLN A 52 10.75 4.92 16.42
CA GLN A 52 12.03 4.88 15.74
C GLN A 52 12.57 3.44 15.62
N GLU A 53 12.35 2.63 16.65
CA GLU A 53 12.73 1.22 16.71
C GLU A 53 11.93 0.40 15.68
N GLU A 54 10.63 0.64 15.57
CA GLU A 54 9.76 -0.02 14.59
C GLU A 54 10.15 0.34 13.15
N LYS A 55 10.50 1.60 12.88
CA LYS A 55 10.99 2.02 11.56
C LYS A 55 12.28 1.31 11.20
N ILE A 56 13.23 1.22 12.12
CA ILE A 56 14.50 0.52 11.91
C ILE A 56 14.23 -0.98 11.65
N ALA A 57 13.37 -1.60 12.47
CA ALA A 57 12.98 -3.00 12.31
C ALA A 57 12.26 -3.27 10.97
N TYR A 58 11.49 -2.32 10.46
CA TYR A 58 10.82 -2.44 9.16
C TYR A 58 11.74 -2.19 7.95
N THR A 59 12.75 -1.34 8.09
CA THR A 59 13.56 -0.87 6.95
C THR A 59 14.90 -1.56 6.80
N SER A 60 15.50 -1.99 7.91
CA SER A 60 16.92 -2.39 7.94
C SER A 60 17.15 -3.81 8.48
N ASP A 61 16.19 -4.39 9.19
CA ASP A 61 16.32 -5.76 9.72
C ASP A 61 16.25 -6.78 8.57
N PRO A 62 17.17 -7.77 8.47
CA PRO A 62 17.03 -8.89 7.54
C PRO A 62 15.71 -9.68 7.67
N LYS A 63 15.09 -9.63 8.86
CA LYS A 63 13.77 -10.17 9.17
C LYS A 63 12.63 -9.21 8.83
N ALA A 64 12.89 -8.02 8.31
CA ALA A 64 11.83 -7.10 7.93
C ALA A 64 10.99 -7.68 6.78
N PRO A 65 9.69 -7.36 6.73
CA PRO A 65 8.79 -7.90 5.71
C PRO A 65 9.27 -7.76 4.26
N PRO A 66 9.89 -6.65 3.82
CA PRO A 66 10.41 -6.54 2.45
C PRO A 66 11.52 -7.55 2.13
N PHE A 67 12.45 -7.79 3.05
CA PHE A 67 13.54 -8.74 2.86
C PHE A 67 13.06 -10.19 2.96
N GLU A 68 12.20 -10.49 3.94
CA GLU A 68 11.61 -11.82 4.07
C GLU A 68 10.74 -12.18 2.86
N TYR A 69 10.03 -11.21 2.27
CA TYR A 69 9.26 -11.44 1.05
C TYR A 69 10.15 -11.85 -0.13
N ARG A 70 11.24 -11.09 -0.35
CA ARG A 70 12.22 -11.38 -1.41
C ARG A 70 12.90 -12.72 -1.21
N ASP A 71 13.28 -13.04 0.02
CA ASP A 71 13.89 -14.33 0.36
C ASP A 71 12.93 -15.50 0.14
N TRP A 72 11.68 -15.40 0.60
CA TRP A 72 10.65 -16.41 0.35
C TRP A 72 10.39 -16.60 -1.15
N LEU A 73 10.24 -15.50 -1.90
CA LEU A 73 10.02 -15.56 -3.34
C LEU A 73 11.18 -16.25 -4.06
N ARG A 74 12.43 -15.95 -3.64
CA ARG A 74 13.63 -16.62 -4.13
C ARG A 74 13.64 -18.11 -3.79
N LYS A 75 13.29 -18.48 -2.55
CA LYS A 75 13.26 -19.88 -2.09
C LYS A 75 12.27 -20.72 -2.90
N VAL A 76 11.08 -20.20 -3.15
CA VAL A 76 10.05 -20.91 -3.91
C VAL A 76 10.41 -20.99 -5.40
N SER A 77 10.85 -19.88 -5.99
CA SER A 77 11.04 -19.79 -7.44
C SER A 77 12.40 -20.30 -7.92
N GLY A 78 13.46 -20.12 -7.12
CA GLY A 78 14.86 -20.24 -7.51
C GLY A 78 15.41 -19.00 -8.23
N LYS A 79 14.64 -17.92 -8.34
CA LYS A 79 15.00 -16.68 -9.06
C LYS A 79 14.95 -15.44 -8.16
N HIS A 80 15.66 -14.39 -8.58
CA HIS A 80 15.67 -13.09 -7.90
C HIS A 80 15.14 -11.94 -8.79
N ASP A 81 14.65 -12.27 -10.00
CA ASP A 81 14.10 -11.30 -10.94
C ASP A 81 12.57 -11.27 -10.90
N ILE A 82 11.96 -10.44 -11.76
CA ILE A 82 10.51 -10.36 -11.91
C ILE A 82 9.92 -11.70 -12.39
N GLY A 83 10.70 -12.54 -13.08
CA GLY A 83 10.28 -13.88 -13.51
C GLY A 83 10.02 -14.84 -12.35
N ALA A 84 10.48 -14.52 -11.13
CA ALA A 84 10.24 -15.32 -9.93
C ALA A 84 8.75 -15.54 -9.63
N TYR A 85 7.88 -14.55 -9.90
CA TYR A 85 6.45 -14.66 -9.67
C TYR A 85 5.82 -15.78 -10.51
N MET A 86 6.18 -15.89 -11.78
CA MET A 86 5.65 -16.93 -12.68
C MET A 86 5.95 -18.35 -12.17
N LEU A 87 7.13 -18.56 -11.59
CA LEU A 87 7.51 -19.84 -11.01
C LEU A 87 6.85 -20.06 -9.64
N MET A 88 6.73 -19.01 -8.83
CA MET A 88 6.04 -19.06 -7.55
C MET A 88 4.59 -19.50 -7.70
N TYR A 89 3.84 -18.94 -8.66
CA TYR A 89 2.45 -19.35 -8.92
C TYR A 89 2.30 -20.83 -9.31
N LYS A 90 3.33 -21.42 -9.94
CA LYS A 90 3.32 -22.85 -10.33
C LYS A 90 3.73 -23.78 -9.19
N LYS A 91 4.56 -23.30 -8.26
CA LYS A 91 5.22 -24.14 -7.24
C LYS A 91 4.63 -23.98 -5.83
N ALA A 92 4.20 -22.78 -5.46
CA ALA A 92 3.68 -22.51 -4.12
C ALA A 92 2.27 -23.06 -3.96
N SER A 93 2.02 -23.74 -2.84
CA SER A 93 0.65 -24.10 -2.44
C SER A 93 -0.07 -22.92 -1.77
N ARG A 94 -1.40 -22.94 -1.79
CA ARG A 94 -2.22 -21.98 -1.05
C ARG A 94 -1.88 -21.98 0.44
N THR A 95 -1.78 -23.17 1.04
CA THR A 95 -1.51 -23.33 2.47
C THR A 95 -0.16 -22.74 2.88
N GLU A 96 0.89 -23.01 2.12
CA GLU A 96 2.22 -22.44 2.37
C GLU A 96 2.23 -20.92 2.20
N THR A 97 1.60 -20.42 1.14
CA THR A 97 1.54 -18.98 0.83
C THR A 97 0.83 -18.21 1.93
N VAL A 98 -0.33 -18.71 2.40
CA VAL A 98 -1.08 -18.10 3.49
C VAL A 98 -0.26 -18.10 4.78
N SER A 99 0.37 -19.22 5.13
CA SER A 99 1.23 -19.31 6.31
C SER A 99 2.41 -18.34 6.24
N SER A 100 3.10 -18.25 5.09
CA SER A 100 4.19 -17.29 4.91
C SER A 100 3.72 -15.84 4.93
N PHE A 101 2.52 -15.55 4.42
CA PHE A 101 1.95 -14.21 4.44
C PHE A 101 1.63 -13.77 5.88
N ARG A 102 0.87 -14.59 6.64
CA ARG A 102 0.48 -14.26 8.02
C ARG A 102 1.68 -14.06 8.94
N ARG A 103 2.73 -14.87 8.79
CA ARG A 103 3.98 -14.72 9.55
C ARG A 103 4.69 -13.38 9.28
N ARG A 104 4.65 -12.88 8.04
CA ARG A 104 5.24 -11.58 7.67
C ARG A 104 4.37 -10.42 8.12
N GLU A 105 3.05 -10.54 7.92
CA GLU A 105 2.05 -9.54 8.31
C GLU A 105 2.13 -9.25 9.80
N SER A 106 2.29 -10.27 10.64
CA SER A 106 2.40 -10.11 12.10
C SER A 106 3.65 -9.35 12.58
N ARG A 107 4.60 -9.03 11.68
CA ARG A 107 5.77 -8.20 12.00
C ARG A 107 5.54 -6.71 11.77
N VAL A 108 4.44 -6.35 11.11
CA VAL A 108 4.06 -4.94 10.96
C VAL A 108 3.26 -4.54 12.20
N PRO A 109 3.57 -3.41 12.85
CA PRO A 109 2.81 -2.94 14.01
C PRO A 109 1.31 -2.83 13.70
N ALA A 110 0.49 -3.33 14.62
CA ALA A 110 -0.96 -3.23 14.49
C ALA A 110 -1.44 -1.81 14.81
N GLY A 111 -2.50 -1.35 14.14
CA GLY A 111 -3.16 -0.10 14.50
C GLY A 111 -2.46 1.19 14.05
N LEU A 112 -1.48 1.13 13.14
CA LEU A 112 -0.76 2.32 12.64
C LEU A 112 -1.67 3.43 12.10
N LEU A 113 -2.83 3.09 11.53
CA LEU A 113 -3.82 4.09 11.10
C LEU A 113 -4.68 4.64 12.25
N LYS A 114 -4.90 3.84 13.30
CA LYS A 114 -5.66 4.26 14.48
C LYS A 114 -4.86 5.22 15.35
N THR A 115 -3.54 5.11 15.33
CA THR A 115 -2.63 5.98 16.10
C THR A 115 -2.26 7.26 15.37
N SER A 116 -2.73 7.46 14.13
CA SER A 116 -2.57 8.72 13.40
C SER A 116 -3.26 9.87 14.14
N PRO A 117 -2.58 10.99 14.40
CA PRO A 117 -3.27 12.21 14.79
C PRO A 117 -4.23 12.63 13.66
N SER A 118 -5.45 13.01 14.05
CA SER A 118 -6.53 13.50 13.18
C SER A 118 -6.29 14.91 12.68
#